data_AF-A0A5N5FXC1-F1
#
_entry.id   AF-A0A5N5FXC1-F1
#
_cell.length_a   1.000
_cell.length_b   1.000
_cell.length_c   1.000
_cell.angle_alpha   90.00
_cell.angle_beta   90.00
_cell.angle_gamma   90.00
#
_symmetry.space_group_name_H-M   'P 1'
#
loop_
_entity.id
_entity.type
_entity.pdbx_description
1 polymer ?
#
loop_
_entity_poly.entity_id
_entity_poly.type
_entity_poly.pdbx_seq_one_letter_code
_entity_poly.pdbx_strand_id
1 'polypeptide(L)'
;MRNDVMEGLLNPNNKTSAGLGRCVSHVQDELKSFRSYVRWMCVDQSNAWRACISWSIFILFAIVVPAISHFVFTCASCDGKHKRPYDGVVQLSLSSVATVSFLCLSWFVRKFGLRRFLFFDKLYNESETVRREYTQQLNRSLKILCIFVMPCFAAESVYKIWWYASRASQMPFLGNVYVSDMVACTLELCSWLYRTTVFFLVCVLFRLICYLQILRLQDFATVFQEQSDVGSVLSEHLRIRRHLTIISHRYRGFILWSLILVTGSQFSLLLITTRSSATANLDVYRSGELALCSITLVTGVLILLRSATKITHKAQAVTCLATKWHVCATLEYFDANEGDSPPPDETGNGRVVSGASSDRESDSDLASDDQDELENAKFVPSYAYSTISYQKRQALVTYLENNRAGITIYGFTLDRSTLHTIFMLELSLILWLLGKTVGIS
;
A
#
# COMPACT_ATOMS: atom_id res chain seq x y z
N MET A 1 -11.12 39.10 -63.76
CA MET A 1 -10.03 40.05 -64.09
C MET A 1 -10.09 41.16 -63.07
N ARG A 2 -9.04 41.30 -62.24
CA ARG A 2 -8.64 42.49 -61.48
C ARG A 2 -9.67 43.03 -60.45
N ASN A 3 -9.49 42.73 -59.17
CA ASN A 3 -8.73 43.55 -58.20
C ASN A 3 -9.23 44.99 -58.13
N ASP A 4 -9.81 45.35 -56.99
CA ASP A 4 -9.22 46.28 -56.02
C ASP A 4 -10.20 47.29 -55.39
N VAL A 5 -10.15 47.30 -54.05
CA VAL A 5 -10.01 48.50 -53.21
C VAL A 5 -11.25 49.09 -52.50
N MET A 6 -11.06 49.16 -51.18
CA MET A 6 -11.56 50.10 -50.16
C MET A 6 -12.89 49.82 -49.44
N GLU A 7 -12.77 49.34 -48.20
CA GLU A 7 -13.12 50.01 -46.92
C GLU A 7 -13.21 48.88 -45.86
N GLY A 8 -12.67 48.91 -44.65
CA GLY A 8 -11.96 49.89 -43.82
C GLY A 8 -11.69 49.13 -42.49
N LEU A 9 -10.43 48.92 -42.15
CA LEU A 9 -9.78 49.40 -40.91
C LEU A 9 -10.30 48.90 -39.55
N LEU A 10 -9.34 48.34 -38.79
CA LEU A 10 -9.20 48.26 -37.31
C LEU A 10 -9.83 47.06 -36.58
N ASN A 11 -8.98 46.09 -36.19
CA ASN A 11 -8.57 45.83 -34.79
C ASN A 11 -7.96 44.40 -34.62
N PRO A 12 -6.73 44.24 -34.09
CA PRO A 12 -6.15 42.93 -33.81
C PRO A 12 -6.21 42.60 -32.31
N ASN A 13 -7.14 41.74 -31.88
CA ASN A 13 -7.01 40.96 -30.64
C ASN A 13 -8.18 39.97 -30.49
N ASN A 14 -7.94 38.68 -30.79
CA ASN A 14 -8.16 37.65 -29.78
C ASN A 14 -7.53 36.32 -30.16
N LYS A 15 -6.66 35.85 -29.27
CA LYS A 15 -6.03 34.53 -29.31
C LYS A 15 -7.09 33.45 -29.12
N THR A 16 -6.99 32.44 -29.98
CA THR A 16 -7.35 31.04 -29.79
C THR A 16 -7.73 30.63 -28.34
N SER A 17 -8.98 30.27 -28.12
CA SER A 17 -9.34 29.23 -27.16
C SER A 17 -10.19 28.18 -27.88
N ALA A 18 -9.52 27.19 -28.44
CA ALA A 18 -10.17 25.94 -28.82
C ALA A 18 -10.60 25.27 -27.51
N GLY A 19 -11.87 25.42 -27.17
CA GLY A 19 -12.50 24.75 -26.04
C GLY A 19 -12.41 23.24 -26.26
N LEU A 20 -11.47 22.61 -25.56
CA LEU A 20 -11.46 21.17 -25.39
C LEU A 20 -12.69 20.82 -24.54
N GLY A 21 -13.72 20.28 -25.20
CA GLY A 21 -14.93 19.78 -24.57
C GLY A 21 -14.56 18.83 -23.44
N ARG A 22 -14.76 19.31 -22.22
CA ARG A 22 -14.53 18.57 -20.98
C ARG A 22 -15.56 17.45 -20.91
N CYS A 23 -15.15 16.21 -21.20
CA CYS A 23 -15.96 15.04 -20.88
C CYS A 23 -16.08 14.95 -19.36
N VAL A 24 -17.20 15.44 -18.83
CA VAL A 24 -17.58 15.29 -17.43
C VAL A 24 -17.89 13.81 -17.19
N SER A 25 -16.88 13.01 -16.87
CA SER A 25 -17.12 11.71 -16.24
C SER A 25 -17.59 11.97 -14.81
N HIS A 26 -18.86 11.69 -14.55
CA HIS A 26 -19.46 11.92 -13.24
C HIS A 26 -18.82 10.96 -12.23
N VAL A 27 -18.03 11.50 -11.30
CA VAL A 27 -17.31 10.73 -10.24
C VAL A 27 -18.26 9.86 -9.41
N GLN A 28 -19.56 10.20 -9.38
CA GLN A 28 -20.62 9.37 -8.78
C GLN A 28 -20.75 7.97 -9.42
N ASP A 29 -20.55 7.81 -10.73
CA ASP A 29 -20.82 6.55 -11.43
C ASP A 29 -19.77 5.48 -11.14
N GLU A 30 -18.52 5.90 -10.93
CA GLU A 30 -17.41 4.97 -10.67
C GLU A 30 -17.45 4.43 -9.23
N LEU A 31 -17.81 5.28 -8.27
CA LEU A 31 -18.09 4.85 -6.90
C LEU A 31 -19.34 3.97 -6.83
N LYS A 32 -20.29 4.12 -7.76
CA LYS A 32 -21.49 3.28 -7.85
C LYS A 32 -21.13 1.83 -8.14
N SER A 33 -20.17 1.57 -9.04
CA SER A 33 -19.67 0.21 -9.30
C SER A 33 -19.08 -0.42 -8.04
N PHE A 34 -18.17 0.29 -7.34
CA PHE A 34 -17.58 -0.21 -6.10
C PHE A 34 -18.62 -0.40 -4.98
N ARG A 35 -19.53 0.56 -4.81
CA ARG A 35 -20.62 0.46 -3.82
C ARG A 35 -21.58 -0.67 -4.16
N SER A 36 -21.88 -0.88 -5.43
CA SER A 36 -22.70 -2.01 -5.89
C SER A 36 -22.02 -3.34 -5.58
N TYR A 37 -20.69 -3.42 -5.75
CA TYR A 37 -19.91 -4.61 -5.41
C TYR A 37 -19.90 -4.89 -3.90
N VAL A 38 -19.63 -3.88 -3.06
CA VAL A 38 -19.70 -4.02 -1.58
C VAL A 38 -21.12 -4.38 -1.12
N ARG A 39 -22.15 -3.83 -1.79
CA ARG A 39 -23.56 -4.16 -1.53
C ARG A 39 -23.88 -5.59 -1.93
N TRP A 40 -23.39 -6.06 -3.08
CA TRP A 40 -23.55 -7.44 -3.53
C TRP A 40 -22.90 -8.42 -2.55
N MET A 41 -21.73 -8.07 -2.02
CA MET A 41 -21.04 -8.84 -1.00
C MET A 41 -21.66 -8.70 0.42
N CYS A 42 -22.78 -7.97 0.55
CA CYS A 42 -23.50 -7.80 1.81
C CYS A 42 -22.67 -7.21 2.96
N VAL A 43 -21.65 -6.37 2.66
CA VAL A 43 -20.81 -5.70 3.67
C VAL A 43 -21.12 -4.20 3.78
N ASP A 44 -22.21 -3.74 3.17
CA ASP A 44 -22.63 -2.34 3.23
C ASP A 44 -23.27 -2.01 4.59
N GLN A 45 -22.58 -1.20 5.38
CA GLN A 45 -23.03 -0.73 6.71
C GLN A 45 -23.48 0.74 6.72
N SER A 46 -23.93 1.26 5.57
CA SER A 46 -24.36 2.66 5.43
C SER A 46 -25.53 3.06 6.34
N ASN A 47 -26.50 2.17 6.56
CA ASN A 47 -27.67 2.38 7.43
C ASN A 47 -27.70 1.36 8.56
N ALA A 48 -28.30 1.69 9.71
CA ALA A 48 -28.44 0.78 10.85
C ALA A 48 -29.13 -0.55 10.46
N TRP A 49 -30.20 -0.47 9.65
CA TRP A 49 -30.88 -1.64 9.10
C TRP A 49 -29.97 -2.51 8.21
N ARG A 50 -29.23 -1.87 7.28
CA ARG A 50 -28.28 -2.58 6.42
C ARG A 50 -27.11 -3.17 7.21
N ALA A 51 -26.68 -2.49 8.27
CA ALA A 51 -25.69 -3.01 9.19
C ALA A 51 -26.22 -4.26 9.90
N CYS A 52 -27.45 -4.26 10.42
CA CYS A 52 -28.08 -5.45 11.00
C CYS A 52 -28.08 -6.62 10.01
N ILE A 53 -28.54 -6.39 8.78
CA ILE A 53 -28.52 -7.41 7.71
C ILE A 53 -27.10 -7.92 7.44
N SER A 54 -26.11 -7.02 7.31
CA SER A 54 -24.72 -7.41 7.05
C SER A 54 -24.14 -8.27 8.17
N TRP A 55 -24.49 -7.98 9.44
CA TRP A 55 -24.07 -8.75 10.60
C TRP A 55 -24.76 -10.12 10.65
N SER A 56 -26.05 -10.19 10.35
CA SER A 56 -26.78 -11.45 10.26
C SER A 56 -26.22 -12.36 9.18
N ILE A 57 -25.95 -11.83 7.97
CA ILE A 57 -25.35 -12.57 6.86
C ILE A 57 -23.93 -13.02 7.23
N PHE A 58 -23.15 -12.14 7.87
CA PHE A 58 -21.83 -12.48 8.34
C PHE A 58 -21.87 -13.63 9.36
N ILE A 59 -22.71 -13.55 10.40
CA ILE A 59 -22.85 -14.60 11.41
C ILE A 59 -23.28 -15.91 10.77
N LEU A 60 -24.24 -15.87 9.83
CA LEU A 60 -24.71 -17.03 9.10
C LEU A 60 -23.57 -17.72 8.35
N PHE A 61 -22.91 -17.02 7.43
CA PHE A 61 -21.92 -17.63 6.53
C PHE A 61 -20.53 -17.81 7.15
N ALA A 62 -20.15 -17.00 8.13
CA ALA A 62 -18.82 -17.07 8.74
C ALA A 62 -18.79 -17.95 10.01
N ILE A 63 -19.91 -18.17 10.69
CA ILE A 63 -19.94 -18.89 11.98
C ILE A 63 -20.93 -20.06 11.95
N VAL A 64 -22.20 -19.80 11.64
CA VAL A 64 -23.27 -20.81 11.75
C VAL A 64 -23.09 -21.93 10.73
N VAL A 65 -22.89 -21.60 9.45
CA VAL A 65 -22.72 -22.60 8.38
C VAL A 65 -21.49 -23.49 8.62
N PRO A 66 -20.29 -22.93 8.93
CA PRO A 66 -19.14 -23.76 9.32
C PRO A 66 -19.42 -24.62 10.55
N ALA A 67 -20.01 -24.05 11.62
CA ALA A 67 -20.33 -24.83 12.82
C ALA A 67 -21.28 -26.00 12.52
N ILE A 68 -22.33 -25.79 11.74
CA ILE A 68 -23.25 -26.86 11.31
C ILE A 68 -22.50 -27.90 10.48
N SER A 69 -21.65 -27.48 9.54
CA SER A 69 -20.86 -28.42 8.73
C SER A 69 -19.95 -29.29 9.61
N HIS A 70 -19.27 -28.68 10.58
CA HIS A 70 -18.39 -29.40 11.48
C HIS A 70 -19.12 -30.30 12.48
N PHE A 71 -20.28 -29.91 13.04
CA PHE A 71 -20.94 -30.66 14.11
C PHE A 71 -22.07 -31.58 13.64
N VAL A 72 -22.74 -31.24 12.54
CA VAL A 72 -23.92 -31.98 12.05
C VAL A 72 -23.53 -32.96 10.94
N PHE A 73 -22.57 -32.60 10.08
CA PHE A 73 -22.11 -33.49 9.00
C PHE A 73 -20.92 -34.37 9.40
N THR A 74 -20.36 -34.22 10.60
CA THR A 74 -19.43 -35.19 11.19
C THR A 74 -20.19 -36.38 11.73
N CYS A 75 -20.57 -37.25 10.81
CA CYS A 75 -21.07 -38.57 11.08
C CYS A 75 -20.07 -39.40 11.91
N ALA A 76 -20.39 -39.67 13.16
CA ALA A 76 -19.61 -40.56 14.04
C ALA A 76 -19.57 -42.02 13.52
N SER A 77 -20.49 -42.39 12.65
CA SER A 77 -20.71 -43.75 12.13
C SER A 77 -20.18 -43.99 10.71
N CYS A 78 -19.51 -43.01 10.10
CA CYS A 78 -19.14 -43.08 8.69
C CYS A 78 -17.79 -43.77 8.49
N ASP A 79 -17.72 -44.57 7.42
CA ASP A 79 -16.58 -45.41 7.06
C ASP A 79 -15.24 -44.64 7.06
N GLY A 80 -14.16 -45.31 7.45
CA GLY A 80 -12.83 -44.73 7.66
C GLY A 80 -12.23 -44.04 6.42
N LYS A 81 -12.82 -44.26 5.23
CA LYS A 81 -12.50 -43.60 3.95
C LYS A 81 -13.08 -42.18 3.80
N HIS A 82 -14.12 -41.79 4.55
CA HIS A 82 -14.83 -40.51 4.38
C HIS A 82 -14.75 -39.56 5.58
N LYS A 83 -13.92 -39.87 6.58
CA LYS A 83 -13.64 -38.97 7.70
C LYS A 83 -12.94 -37.70 7.17
N ARG A 84 -13.38 -36.53 7.63
CA ARG A 84 -12.86 -35.19 7.25
C ARG A 84 -11.98 -34.67 8.40
N PRO A 85 -10.75 -35.20 8.61
CA PRO A 85 -9.96 -34.89 9.80
C PRO A 85 -9.46 -33.44 9.84
N TYR A 86 -9.42 -32.76 8.70
CA TYR A 86 -8.81 -31.43 8.54
C TYR A 86 -9.83 -30.29 8.47
N ASP A 87 -11.12 -30.63 8.38
CA ASP A 87 -12.20 -29.68 8.17
C ASP A 87 -12.29 -28.64 9.30
N GLY A 88 -12.12 -29.06 10.56
CA GLY A 88 -12.14 -28.14 11.70
C GLY A 88 -11.06 -27.05 11.63
N VAL A 89 -9.84 -27.39 11.19
CA VAL A 89 -8.74 -26.41 11.08
C VAL A 89 -8.96 -25.47 9.90
N VAL A 90 -9.41 -25.99 8.76
CA VAL A 90 -9.74 -25.16 7.58
C VAL A 90 -10.88 -24.19 7.90
N GLN A 91 -11.94 -24.69 8.51
CA GLN A 91 -13.09 -23.86 8.85
C GLN A 91 -12.75 -22.81 9.91
N LEU A 92 -11.99 -23.16 10.94
CA LEU A 92 -11.59 -22.22 11.99
C LEU A 92 -10.62 -21.15 11.47
N SER A 93 -9.64 -21.53 10.64
CA SER A 93 -8.70 -20.57 10.05
C SER A 93 -9.40 -19.60 9.08
N LEU A 94 -10.25 -20.10 8.18
CA LEU A 94 -10.97 -19.25 7.24
C LEU A 94 -11.97 -18.32 7.95
N SER A 95 -12.65 -18.82 9.00
CA SER A 95 -13.64 -18.03 9.76
C SER A 95 -12.98 -17.00 10.67
N SER A 96 -11.85 -17.32 11.32
CA SER A 96 -11.11 -16.36 12.15
C SER A 96 -10.57 -15.20 11.31
N VAL A 97 -9.96 -15.49 10.17
CA VAL A 97 -9.45 -14.47 9.25
C VAL A 97 -10.59 -13.65 8.64
N ALA A 98 -11.70 -14.27 8.23
CA ALA A 98 -12.89 -13.56 7.75
C ALA A 98 -13.49 -12.65 8.84
N THR A 99 -13.46 -13.07 10.11
CA THR A 99 -13.93 -12.27 11.25
C THR A 99 -13.08 -11.04 11.46
N VAL A 100 -11.76 -11.19 11.50
CA VAL A 100 -10.84 -10.05 11.62
C VAL A 100 -11.01 -9.09 10.44
N SER A 101 -11.18 -9.60 9.21
CA SER A 101 -11.46 -8.79 8.03
C SER A 101 -12.79 -8.05 8.10
N PHE A 102 -13.88 -8.73 8.50
CA PHE A 102 -15.19 -8.11 8.60
C PHE A 102 -15.24 -7.04 9.69
N LEU A 103 -14.64 -7.30 10.86
CA LEU A 103 -14.53 -6.32 11.94
C LEU A 103 -13.72 -5.10 11.51
N CYS A 104 -12.61 -5.32 10.83
CA CYS A 104 -11.75 -4.27 10.27
C CYS A 104 -12.55 -3.39 9.28
N LEU A 105 -13.25 -4.02 8.33
CA LEU A 105 -14.07 -3.32 7.34
C LEU A 105 -15.26 -2.60 7.98
N SER A 106 -15.94 -3.23 8.93
CA SER A 106 -17.05 -2.65 9.69
C SER A 106 -16.61 -1.39 10.44
N TRP A 107 -15.46 -1.47 11.12
CA TRP A 107 -14.89 -0.35 11.85
C TRP A 107 -14.54 0.81 10.91
N PHE A 108 -13.94 0.52 9.75
CA PHE A 108 -13.62 1.56 8.77
C PHE A 108 -14.86 2.24 8.18
N VAL A 109 -15.86 1.44 7.79
CA VAL A 109 -17.10 1.96 7.19
C VAL A 109 -17.85 2.84 8.18
N ARG A 110 -17.97 2.42 9.44
CA ARG A 110 -18.64 3.19 10.50
C ARG A 110 -17.88 4.45 10.89
N LYS A 111 -16.55 4.38 11.03
CA LYS A 111 -15.75 5.50 11.53
C LYS A 111 -15.46 6.57 10.48
N PHE A 112 -15.23 6.18 9.22
CA PHE A 112 -14.80 7.11 8.18
C PHE A 112 -15.81 7.26 7.04
N GLY A 113 -16.65 6.25 6.79
CA GLY A 113 -17.46 6.18 5.58
C GLY A 113 -16.63 5.79 4.35
N LEU A 114 -17.27 5.10 3.39
CA LEU A 114 -16.62 4.50 2.22
C LEU A 114 -15.82 5.52 1.38
N ARG A 115 -16.37 6.73 1.17
CA ARG A 115 -15.76 7.80 0.35
C ARG A 115 -14.51 8.38 1.01
N ARG A 116 -14.57 8.66 2.31
CA ARG A 116 -13.44 9.23 3.06
C ARG A 116 -12.34 8.20 3.28
N PHE A 117 -12.73 6.93 3.44
CA PHE A 117 -11.81 5.80 3.58
C PHE A 117 -10.95 5.60 2.33
N LEU A 118 -11.57 5.65 1.15
CA LEU A 118 -10.88 5.54 -0.15
C LEU A 118 -10.21 6.85 -0.62
N PHE A 119 -10.22 7.90 0.22
CA PHE A 119 -9.70 9.25 -0.05
C PHE A 119 -10.32 9.95 -1.27
N PHE A 120 -11.48 9.50 -1.76
CA PHE A 120 -12.20 10.14 -2.86
C PHE A 120 -12.59 11.60 -2.58
N ASP A 121 -12.78 11.94 -1.30
CA ASP A 121 -13.16 13.30 -0.90
C ASP A 121 -12.06 14.32 -1.21
N LYS A 122 -10.80 13.90 -1.06
CA LYS A 122 -9.64 14.75 -1.34
C LYS A 122 -9.27 14.79 -2.83
N LEU A 123 -9.71 13.80 -3.60
CA LEU A 123 -9.45 13.68 -5.04
C LEU A 123 -10.21 14.70 -5.89
N TYR A 124 -11.24 15.35 -5.35
CA TYR A 124 -12.00 16.38 -6.07
C TYR A 124 -11.14 17.60 -6.42
N ASN A 125 -10.14 17.90 -5.58
CA ASN A 125 -9.26 19.05 -5.76
C ASN A 125 -7.99 18.73 -6.56
N GLU A 126 -7.81 17.47 -6.98
CA GLU A 126 -6.62 17.00 -7.70
C GLU A 126 -6.85 17.05 -9.22
N SER A 127 -5.77 16.98 -9.99
CA SER A 127 -5.80 17.04 -11.46
C SER A 127 -6.67 15.95 -12.10
N GLU A 128 -7.25 16.24 -13.28
CA GLU A 128 -8.12 15.30 -13.99
C GLU A 128 -7.40 14.01 -14.41
N THR A 129 -6.09 14.10 -14.67
CA THR A 129 -5.22 12.96 -14.99
C THR A 129 -5.11 11.99 -13.82
N VAL A 130 -4.81 12.50 -12.60
CA VAL A 130 -4.74 11.70 -11.37
C VAL A 130 -6.07 11.04 -11.06
N ARG A 131 -7.19 11.74 -11.29
CA ARG A 131 -8.54 11.18 -11.09
C ARG A 131 -8.86 10.04 -12.06
N ARG A 132 -8.42 10.14 -13.31
CA ARG A 132 -8.59 9.07 -14.32
C ARG A 132 -7.77 7.84 -13.95
N GLU A 133 -6.49 8.03 -13.60
CA GLU A 133 -5.60 6.93 -13.20
C GLU A 133 -6.10 6.24 -11.92
N TYR A 134 -6.61 7.01 -10.97
CA TYR A 134 -7.28 6.49 -9.78
C TYR A 134 -8.41 5.53 -10.14
N THR A 135 -9.32 5.98 -11.01
CA THR A 135 -10.55 5.26 -11.35
C THR A 135 -10.23 3.97 -12.09
N GLN A 136 -9.29 4.06 -13.04
CA GLN A 136 -8.77 2.91 -13.75
C GLN A 136 -8.17 1.89 -12.77
N GLN A 137 -7.42 2.35 -11.75
CA GLN A 137 -6.86 1.46 -10.76
C GLN A 137 -7.92 0.83 -9.85
N LEU A 138 -8.94 1.58 -9.43
CA LEU A 138 -10.06 1.03 -8.65
C LEU A 138 -10.70 -0.15 -9.39
N ASN A 139 -11.08 0.05 -10.67
CA ASN A 139 -11.66 -1.00 -11.49
C ASN A 139 -10.68 -2.17 -11.68
N ARG A 140 -9.39 -1.89 -11.94
CA ARG A 140 -8.35 -2.91 -12.03
C ARG A 140 -8.22 -3.72 -10.73
N SER A 141 -8.31 -3.09 -9.57
CA SER A 141 -8.23 -3.74 -8.26
C SER A 141 -9.42 -4.67 -8.00
N LEU A 142 -10.63 -4.26 -8.40
CA LEU A 142 -11.81 -5.12 -8.36
C LEU A 142 -11.71 -6.30 -9.34
N LYS A 143 -11.19 -6.08 -10.55
CA LYS A 143 -10.90 -7.18 -11.49
C LYS A 143 -9.89 -8.16 -10.91
N ILE A 144 -8.86 -7.67 -10.22
CA ILE A 144 -7.89 -8.51 -9.53
C ILE A 144 -8.55 -9.38 -8.46
N LEU A 145 -9.48 -8.81 -7.67
CA LEU A 145 -10.26 -9.57 -6.70
C LEU A 145 -11.01 -10.73 -7.38
N CYS A 146 -11.71 -10.45 -8.48
CA CYS A 146 -12.40 -11.49 -9.25
C CYS A 146 -11.43 -12.54 -9.82
N ILE A 147 -10.27 -12.11 -10.35
CA ILE A 147 -9.25 -13.00 -10.92
C ILE A 147 -8.67 -13.95 -9.86
N PHE A 148 -8.57 -13.55 -8.60
CA PHE A 148 -8.13 -14.45 -7.53
C PHE A 148 -9.26 -15.32 -6.96
N VAL A 149 -10.44 -14.75 -6.76
CA VAL A 149 -11.56 -15.49 -6.12
C VAL A 149 -12.16 -16.53 -7.06
N MET A 150 -12.33 -16.24 -8.35
CA MET A 150 -12.96 -17.14 -9.32
C MET A 150 -12.26 -18.49 -9.50
N PRO A 151 -10.93 -18.57 -9.73
CA PRO A 151 -10.25 -19.86 -9.90
C PRO A 151 -10.25 -20.67 -8.60
N CYS A 152 -10.04 -20.03 -7.45
CA CYS A 152 -10.10 -20.71 -6.16
C CYS A 152 -11.51 -21.25 -5.88
N PHE A 153 -12.55 -20.47 -6.23
CA PHE A 153 -13.94 -20.92 -6.12
C PHE A 153 -14.27 -22.08 -7.08
N ALA A 154 -13.78 -22.03 -8.32
CA ALA A 154 -13.96 -23.13 -9.27
C ALA A 154 -13.29 -24.42 -8.77
N ALA A 155 -12.05 -24.33 -8.27
CA ALA A 155 -11.34 -25.46 -7.69
C ALA A 155 -12.08 -26.05 -6.47
N GLU A 156 -12.55 -25.20 -5.56
CA GLU A 156 -13.34 -25.61 -4.39
C GLU A 156 -14.68 -26.24 -4.80
N SER A 157 -15.34 -25.67 -5.82
CA SER A 157 -16.61 -26.20 -6.36
C SER A 157 -16.42 -27.59 -6.95
N VAL A 158 -15.40 -27.79 -7.79
CA VAL A 158 -15.07 -29.10 -8.35
C VAL A 158 -14.78 -30.11 -7.23
N TYR A 159 -13.99 -29.72 -6.24
CA TYR A 159 -13.67 -30.56 -5.09
C TYR A 159 -14.91 -31.00 -4.31
N LYS A 160 -15.79 -30.05 -3.95
CA LYS A 160 -17.01 -30.34 -3.17
C LYS A 160 -18.05 -31.10 -3.97
N ILE A 161 -18.29 -30.73 -5.23
CA ILE A 161 -19.22 -31.45 -6.11
C ILE A 161 -18.78 -32.90 -6.24
N TRP A 162 -17.49 -33.14 -6.50
CA TRP A 162 -16.96 -34.49 -6.61
C TRP A 162 -17.07 -35.27 -5.27
N TRP A 163 -16.79 -34.62 -4.14
CA TRP A 163 -16.92 -35.24 -2.82
C TRP A 163 -18.37 -35.63 -2.48
N TYR A 164 -19.33 -34.73 -2.71
CA TYR A 164 -20.76 -35.00 -2.46
C TYR A 164 -21.32 -36.01 -3.47
N ALA A 165 -20.90 -35.96 -4.74
CA ALA A 165 -21.29 -36.96 -5.74
C ALA A 165 -20.78 -38.37 -5.39
N SER A 166 -19.58 -38.47 -4.81
CA SER A 166 -19.00 -39.73 -4.34
C SER A 166 -19.67 -40.27 -3.07
N ARG A 167 -20.48 -39.45 -2.38
CA ARG A 167 -21.12 -39.74 -1.08
C ARG A 167 -22.63 -40.03 -1.18
N ALA A 168 -23.23 -39.92 -2.38
CA ALA A 168 -24.68 -39.85 -2.63
C ALA A 168 -25.56 -41.03 -2.14
N SER A 169 -25.07 -41.96 -1.32
CA SER A 169 -25.79 -43.16 -0.88
C SER A 169 -26.07 -43.28 0.63
N GLN A 170 -25.71 -42.33 1.51
CA GLN A 170 -25.73 -42.61 2.97
C GLN A 170 -26.34 -41.58 3.96
N MET A 171 -26.93 -40.45 3.55
CA MET A 171 -27.49 -39.47 4.53
C MET A 171 -28.86 -38.86 4.14
N PRO A 172 -29.99 -39.34 4.70
CA PRO A 172 -31.30 -38.71 4.52
C PRO A 172 -31.61 -37.74 5.67
N PHE A 173 -31.37 -36.43 5.51
CA PHE A 173 -31.77 -35.42 6.52
C PHE A 173 -33.09 -34.70 6.18
N LEU A 174 -33.51 -34.71 4.91
CA LEU A 174 -34.63 -33.88 4.40
C LEU A 174 -35.63 -34.67 3.54
N GLY A 175 -35.86 -35.94 3.87
CA GLY A 175 -36.81 -36.82 3.18
C GLY A 175 -36.36 -37.31 1.79
N ASN A 176 -35.57 -36.52 1.06
CA ASN A 176 -34.90 -36.91 -0.18
C ASN A 176 -33.39 -36.65 -0.08
N VAL A 177 -32.58 -37.71 -0.24
CA VAL A 177 -31.11 -37.71 -0.08
C VAL A 177 -30.46 -36.67 -1.01
N TYR A 178 -30.91 -36.60 -2.27
CA TYR A 178 -30.34 -35.70 -3.27
C TYR A 178 -30.56 -34.21 -2.97
N VAL A 179 -31.71 -33.84 -2.41
CA VAL A 179 -32.04 -32.44 -2.09
C VAL A 179 -31.22 -31.96 -0.90
N SER A 180 -31.07 -32.82 0.11
CA SER A 180 -30.26 -32.53 1.30
C SER A 180 -28.79 -32.28 0.95
N ASP A 181 -28.20 -33.16 0.15
CA ASP A 181 -26.79 -33.06 -0.25
C ASP A 181 -26.52 -31.82 -1.14
N MET A 182 -27.46 -31.51 -2.05
CA MET A 182 -27.35 -30.31 -2.90
C MET A 182 -27.43 -29.01 -2.09
N VAL A 183 -28.33 -28.94 -1.10
CA VAL A 183 -28.45 -27.77 -0.23
C VAL A 183 -27.21 -27.61 0.65
N ALA A 184 -26.70 -28.69 1.24
CA ALA A 184 -25.48 -28.68 2.06
C ALA A 184 -24.25 -28.22 1.24
N CYS A 185 -24.06 -28.79 0.05
CA CYS A 185 -22.97 -28.41 -0.86
C CYS A 185 -23.05 -26.93 -1.25
N THR A 186 -24.24 -26.46 -1.64
CA THR A 186 -24.45 -25.05 -2.02
C THR A 186 -24.17 -24.10 -0.85
N LEU A 187 -24.66 -24.43 0.35
CA LEU A 187 -24.47 -23.63 1.56
C LEU A 187 -22.98 -23.56 1.95
N GLU A 188 -22.26 -24.67 1.89
CA GLU A 188 -20.81 -24.73 2.14
C GLU A 188 -20.01 -23.91 1.12
N LEU A 189 -20.36 -23.99 -0.17
CA LEU A 189 -19.72 -23.21 -1.23
C LEU A 189 -19.98 -21.71 -1.07
N CYS A 190 -21.22 -21.32 -0.76
CA CYS A 190 -21.56 -19.93 -0.46
C CYS A 190 -20.82 -19.40 0.77
N SER A 191 -20.72 -20.20 1.85
CA SER A 191 -19.96 -19.84 3.04
C SER A 191 -18.47 -19.68 2.76
N TRP A 192 -17.87 -20.61 2.00
CA TRP A 192 -16.47 -20.53 1.61
C TRP A 192 -16.22 -19.30 0.74
N LEU A 193 -17.05 -19.07 -0.29
CA LEU A 193 -16.93 -17.91 -1.18
C LEU A 193 -17.06 -16.61 -0.40
N TYR A 194 -18.03 -16.52 0.51
CA TYR A 194 -18.22 -15.32 1.34
C TYR A 194 -16.99 -15.02 2.19
N ARG A 195 -16.48 -16.00 2.96
CA ARG A 195 -15.31 -15.82 3.83
C ARG A 195 -14.06 -15.43 3.04
N THR A 196 -13.79 -16.11 1.93
CA THR A 196 -12.65 -15.83 1.04
C THR A 196 -12.76 -14.44 0.41
N THR A 197 -13.95 -14.05 -0.06
CA THR A 197 -14.15 -12.74 -0.71
C THR A 197 -14.04 -11.60 0.30
N VAL A 198 -14.57 -11.74 1.52
CA VAL A 198 -14.42 -10.73 2.58
C VAL A 198 -12.95 -10.55 2.96
N PHE A 199 -12.18 -11.64 3.09
CA PHE A 199 -10.75 -11.55 3.35
C PHE A 199 -10.00 -10.83 2.22
N PHE A 200 -10.17 -11.28 0.97
CA PHE A 200 -9.48 -10.65 -0.15
C PHE A 200 -9.93 -9.21 -0.40
N LEU A 201 -11.18 -8.84 -0.11
CA LEU A 201 -11.63 -7.45 -0.22
C LEU A 201 -10.76 -6.54 0.65
N VAL A 202 -10.53 -6.88 1.92
CA VAL A 202 -9.70 -6.04 2.80
C VAL A 202 -8.25 -5.97 2.31
N CYS A 203 -7.71 -7.09 1.81
CA CYS A 203 -6.37 -7.12 1.22
C CYS A 203 -6.25 -6.22 -0.03
N VAL A 204 -7.24 -6.27 -0.91
CA VAL A 204 -7.29 -5.46 -2.13
C VAL A 204 -7.53 -3.99 -1.81
N LEU A 205 -8.37 -3.68 -0.82
CA LEU A 205 -8.59 -2.32 -0.33
C LEU A 205 -7.30 -1.71 0.21
N PHE A 206 -6.54 -2.47 1.02
CA PHE A 206 -5.23 -2.02 1.48
C PHE A 206 -4.26 -1.80 0.32
N ARG A 207 -4.19 -2.73 -0.64
CA ARG A 207 -3.38 -2.58 -1.86
C ARG A 207 -3.76 -1.32 -2.64
N LEU A 208 -5.06 -1.07 -2.81
CA LEU A 208 -5.58 0.10 -3.49
C LEU A 208 -5.13 1.35 -2.75
N ILE A 209 -5.38 1.47 -1.45
CA ILE A 209 -4.95 2.61 -0.64
C ILE A 209 -3.44 2.86 -0.75
N CYS A 210 -2.63 1.80 -0.72
CA CYS A 210 -1.18 1.90 -0.92
C CYS A 210 -0.82 2.44 -2.31
N TYR A 211 -1.49 1.95 -3.35
CA TYR A 211 -1.27 2.44 -4.71
C TYR A 211 -1.65 3.92 -4.87
N LEU A 212 -2.75 4.34 -4.24
CA LEU A 212 -3.18 5.74 -4.26
C LEU A 212 -2.12 6.68 -3.69
N GLN A 213 -1.44 6.25 -2.62
CA GLN A 213 -0.35 7.03 -2.06
C GLN A 213 0.90 7.01 -2.96
N ILE A 214 1.15 5.93 -3.70
CA ILE A 214 2.24 5.89 -4.69
C ILE A 214 1.97 6.91 -5.80
N LEU A 215 0.74 7.00 -6.30
CA LEU A 215 0.35 7.97 -7.32
C LEU A 215 0.66 9.40 -6.87
N ARG A 216 0.26 9.74 -5.63
CA ARG A 216 0.56 11.04 -5.01
C ARG A 216 2.05 11.30 -4.85
N LEU A 217 2.82 10.25 -4.55
CA LEU A 217 4.26 10.37 -4.41
C LEU A 217 4.94 10.63 -5.76
N GLN A 218 4.41 10.06 -6.85
CA GLN A 218 4.89 10.31 -8.20
C GLN A 218 4.58 11.73 -8.65
N ASP A 219 3.37 12.21 -8.38
CA ASP A 219 2.95 13.59 -8.65
C ASP A 219 3.76 14.61 -7.84
N PHE A 220 4.05 14.28 -6.58
CA PHE A 220 5.00 15.05 -5.77
C PHE A 220 6.40 15.09 -6.42
N ALA A 221 6.90 13.96 -6.93
CA ALA A 221 8.23 13.91 -7.55
C ALA A 221 8.34 14.74 -8.83
N THR A 222 7.26 14.91 -9.59
CA THR A 222 7.24 15.81 -10.77
C THR A 222 7.20 17.27 -10.35
N VAL A 223 6.38 17.63 -9.34
CA VAL A 223 6.33 18.99 -8.79
C VAL A 223 7.65 19.38 -8.10
N PHE A 224 8.35 18.40 -7.52
CA PHE A 224 9.67 18.57 -6.93
C PHE A 224 10.73 19.05 -7.94
N GLN A 225 10.55 18.81 -9.24
CA GLN A 225 11.44 19.35 -10.27
C GLN A 225 11.09 20.78 -10.68
N GLU A 226 9.82 21.19 -10.53
CA GLU A 226 9.34 22.52 -10.94
C GLU A 226 9.39 23.58 -9.84
N GLN A 227 9.28 23.20 -8.56
CA GLN A 227 9.27 24.15 -7.43
C GLN A 227 10.63 24.20 -6.72
N SER A 228 11.22 25.40 -6.63
CA SER A 228 12.55 25.65 -6.04
C SER A 228 12.56 25.94 -4.54
N ASP A 229 11.40 26.09 -3.88
CA ASP A 229 11.33 26.42 -2.46
C ASP A 229 11.39 25.18 -1.55
N VAL A 230 12.43 25.13 -0.70
CA VAL A 230 12.66 24.09 0.30
C VAL A 230 11.48 23.97 1.28
N GLY A 231 10.83 25.10 1.61
CA GLY A 231 9.72 25.14 2.57
C GLY A 231 8.46 24.41 2.07
N SER A 232 8.08 24.64 0.81
CA SER A 232 6.92 23.97 0.20
C SER A 232 7.13 22.45 0.10
N VAL A 233 8.35 22.05 -0.30
CA VAL A 233 8.78 20.65 -0.41
C VAL A 233 8.68 19.93 0.94
N LEU A 234 9.19 20.54 2.02
CA LEU A 234 9.12 19.94 3.35
C LEU A 234 7.67 19.80 3.85
N SER A 235 6.85 20.81 3.63
CA SER A 235 5.43 20.81 4.01
C SER A 235 4.64 19.69 3.33
N GLU A 236 4.86 19.49 2.03
CA GLU A 236 4.22 18.39 1.29
C GLU A 236 4.75 17.01 1.73
N HIS A 237 6.06 16.87 1.93
CA HIS A 237 6.61 15.62 2.46
C HIS A 237 6.03 15.26 3.84
N LEU A 238 5.89 16.25 4.74
CA LEU A 238 5.24 16.08 6.04
C LEU A 238 3.76 15.67 5.91
N ARG A 239 3.05 16.22 4.92
CA ARG A 239 1.65 15.86 4.63
C ARG A 239 1.54 14.42 4.15
N ILE A 240 2.41 13.98 3.25
CA ILE A 240 2.47 12.59 2.77
C ILE A 240 2.79 11.65 3.93
N ARG A 241 3.81 11.96 4.73
CA ARG A 241 4.18 11.18 5.92
C ARG A 241 3.00 11.04 6.88
N ARG A 242 2.29 12.14 7.16
CA ARG A 242 1.08 12.12 8.01
C ARG A 242 0.01 11.19 7.43
N HIS A 243 -0.24 11.22 6.12
CA HIS A 243 -1.20 10.31 5.48
C HIS A 243 -0.76 8.83 5.58
N LEU A 244 0.51 8.52 5.35
CA LEU A 244 1.06 7.18 5.52
C LEU A 244 0.94 6.67 6.96
N THR A 245 1.26 7.51 7.95
CA THR A 245 1.11 7.17 9.37
C THR A 245 -0.35 6.90 9.74
N ILE A 246 -1.29 7.70 9.23
CA ILE A 246 -2.72 7.48 9.46
C ILE A 246 -3.17 6.15 8.85
N ILE A 247 -2.76 5.85 7.62
CA ILE A 247 -3.08 4.57 6.95
C ILE A 247 -2.47 3.40 7.73
N SER A 248 -1.20 3.52 8.11
CA SER A 248 -0.48 2.49 8.87
C SER A 248 -1.16 2.23 10.21
N HIS A 249 -1.53 3.27 10.94
CA HIS A 249 -2.20 3.13 12.23
C HIS A 249 -3.58 2.45 12.10
N ARG A 250 -4.30 2.71 11.01
CA ARG A 250 -5.60 2.08 10.73
C ARG A 250 -5.47 0.59 10.44
N TYR A 251 -4.43 0.18 9.72
CA TYR A 251 -4.25 -1.21 9.28
C TYR A 251 -3.28 -2.04 10.12
N ARG A 252 -2.50 -1.44 11.04
CA ARG A 252 -1.48 -2.16 11.83
C ARG A 252 -2.05 -3.38 12.56
N GLY A 253 -3.22 -3.21 13.18
CA GLY A 253 -3.87 -4.30 13.91
C GLY A 253 -4.30 -5.41 12.96
N PHE A 254 -4.91 -5.04 11.83
CA PHE A 254 -5.33 -5.99 10.80
C PHE A 254 -4.17 -6.78 10.21
N ILE A 255 -3.08 -6.11 9.81
CA ILE A 255 -1.90 -6.77 9.23
C ILE A 255 -1.27 -7.71 10.25
N LEU A 256 -1.13 -7.29 11.51
CA LEU A 256 -0.56 -8.11 12.57
C LEU A 256 -1.42 -9.34 12.88
N TRP A 257 -2.73 -9.16 13.10
CA TRP A 257 -3.64 -10.29 13.34
C TRP A 257 -3.72 -11.23 12.14
N SER A 258 -3.76 -10.71 10.91
CA SER A 258 -3.74 -11.53 9.71
C SER A 258 -2.45 -12.33 9.59
N LEU A 259 -1.29 -11.76 9.92
CA LEU A 259 -0.03 -12.49 9.91
C LEU A 259 -0.05 -13.61 10.95
N ILE A 260 -0.39 -13.31 12.21
CA ILE A 260 -0.47 -14.31 13.29
C ILE A 260 -1.44 -15.45 12.96
N LEU A 261 -2.66 -15.13 12.51
CA LEU A 261 -3.67 -16.14 12.19
C LEU A 261 -3.24 -17.02 11.01
N VAL A 262 -2.66 -16.42 9.97
CA VAL A 262 -2.18 -17.18 8.82
C VAL A 262 -0.98 -18.05 9.19
N THR A 263 0.02 -17.52 9.89
CA THR A 263 1.15 -18.29 10.42
C THR A 263 0.68 -19.46 11.29
N GLY A 264 -0.23 -19.20 12.24
CA GLY A 264 -0.81 -20.25 13.10
C GLY A 264 -1.56 -21.31 12.30
N SER A 265 -2.29 -20.91 11.24
CA SER A 265 -2.98 -21.85 10.35
C SER A 265 -2.00 -22.70 9.53
N GLN A 266 -0.93 -22.10 8.98
CA GLN A 266 0.09 -22.83 8.22
C GLN A 266 0.87 -23.79 9.12
N PHE A 267 1.16 -23.38 10.36
CA PHE A 267 1.82 -24.21 11.35
C PHE A 267 0.95 -25.41 11.75
N SER A 268 -0.35 -25.17 12.01
CA SER A 268 -1.30 -26.25 12.34
C SER A 268 -1.47 -27.23 11.18
N LEU A 269 -1.55 -26.71 9.96
CA LEU A 269 -1.55 -27.48 8.72
C LEU A 269 -0.29 -28.37 8.63
N LEU A 270 0.89 -27.79 8.84
CA LEU A 270 2.14 -28.53 8.76
C LEU A 270 2.22 -29.63 9.81
N LEU A 271 1.86 -29.34 11.06
CA LEU A 271 1.81 -30.32 12.16
C LEU A 271 0.92 -31.53 11.84
N ILE A 272 -0.25 -31.26 11.31
CA ILE A 272 -1.25 -32.29 11.04
C ILE A 272 -0.81 -33.15 9.85
N THR A 273 -0.28 -32.52 8.80
CA THR A 273 0.22 -33.24 7.62
C THR A 273 1.45 -34.09 7.95
N THR A 274 2.41 -33.59 8.74
CA THR A 274 3.59 -34.38 9.15
C THR A 274 3.23 -35.56 10.05
N ARG A 275 2.31 -35.38 11.02
CA ARG A 275 1.83 -36.48 11.88
C ARG A 275 1.08 -37.56 11.08
N SER A 276 0.28 -37.16 10.11
CA SER A 276 -0.46 -38.10 9.24
C SER A 276 0.46 -38.87 8.30
N SER A 277 1.51 -38.23 7.78
CA SER A 277 2.51 -38.89 6.92
C SER A 277 3.26 -40.02 7.63
N ALA A 278 3.41 -39.93 8.95
CA ALA A 278 4.01 -41.00 9.76
C ALA A 278 3.10 -42.23 9.94
N THR A 279 1.79 -42.14 9.61
CA THR A 279 0.81 -43.19 9.93
C THR A 279 0.09 -43.84 8.74
N ALA A 280 -0.06 -43.20 7.57
CA ALA A 280 -0.49 -43.87 6.33
C ALA A 280 -0.48 -42.89 5.13
N ASN A 281 -0.38 -43.48 3.93
CA ASN A 281 -0.38 -42.86 2.60
C ASN A 281 -1.17 -41.54 2.50
N LEU A 282 -0.47 -40.50 2.04
CA LEU A 282 -0.97 -39.16 1.81
C LEU A 282 -1.93 -39.17 0.62
N ASP A 283 -3.18 -39.58 0.85
CA ASP A 283 -4.22 -39.50 -0.18
C ASP A 283 -4.43 -38.02 -0.53
N VAL A 284 -3.84 -37.60 -1.65
CA VAL A 284 -3.95 -36.26 -2.26
C VAL A 284 -5.40 -35.75 -2.27
N TYR A 285 -6.35 -36.69 -2.37
CA TYR A 285 -7.78 -36.46 -2.34
C TYR A 285 -8.33 -35.87 -1.03
N ARG A 286 -7.71 -36.15 0.13
CA ARG A 286 -8.15 -35.60 1.44
C ARG A 286 -7.54 -34.24 1.76
N SER A 287 -6.46 -33.87 1.08
CA SER A 287 -5.70 -32.65 1.34
C SER A 287 -6.14 -31.45 0.47
N GLY A 288 -7.02 -31.66 -0.51
CA GLY A 288 -7.44 -30.63 -1.46
C GLY A 288 -7.97 -29.34 -0.82
N GLU A 289 -8.98 -29.45 0.05
CA GLU A 289 -9.59 -28.31 0.77
C GLU A 289 -8.57 -27.58 1.67
N LEU A 290 -7.66 -28.34 2.27
CA LEU A 290 -6.59 -27.84 3.12
C LEU A 290 -5.55 -27.05 2.34
N ALA A 291 -5.13 -27.56 1.18
CA ALA A 291 -4.20 -26.89 0.28
C ALA A 291 -4.82 -25.60 -0.31
N LEU A 292 -6.08 -25.64 -0.74
CA LEU A 292 -6.79 -24.48 -1.27
C LEU A 292 -6.95 -23.38 -0.22
N CYS A 293 -7.23 -23.75 1.04
CA CYS A 293 -7.26 -22.82 2.16
C CYS A 293 -5.88 -22.16 2.39
N SER A 294 -4.81 -22.95 2.44
CA SER A 294 -3.44 -22.45 2.61
C SER A 294 -3.05 -21.45 1.52
N ILE A 295 -3.25 -21.81 0.25
CA ILE A 295 -2.94 -20.95 -0.90
C ILE A 295 -3.71 -19.63 -0.80
N THR A 296 -4.99 -19.69 -0.45
CA THR A 296 -5.86 -18.52 -0.29
C THR A 296 -5.34 -17.57 0.79
N LEU A 297 -5.04 -18.11 1.99
CA LEU A 297 -4.56 -17.33 3.14
C LEU A 297 -3.19 -16.70 2.89
N VAL A 298 -2.24 -17.48 2.37
CA VAL A 298 -0.88 -17.00 2.04
C VAL A 298 -0.94 -15.94 0.95
N THR A 299 -1.75 -16.14 -0.09
CA THR A 299 -1.90 -15.15 -1.17
C THR A 299 -2.41 -13.81 -0.64
N GLY A 300 -3.38 -13.81 0.27
CA GLY A 300 -3.88 -12.59 0.89
C GLY A 300 -2.82 -11.84 1.69
N VAL A 301 -2.04 -12.53 2.52
CA VAL A 301 -0.94 -11.93 3.30
C VAL A 301 0.18 -11.41 2.39
N LEU A 302 0.52 -12.14 1.33
CA LEU A 302 1.52 -11.67 0.35
C LEU A 302 1.05 -10.40 -0.37
N ILE A 303 -0.24 -10.26 -0.67
CA ILE A 303 -0.79 -9.02 -1.24
C ILE A 303 -0.61 -7.85 -0.26
N LEU A 304 -0.87 -8.07 1.04
CA LEU A 304 -0.68 -7.05 2.08
C LEU A 304 0.80 -6.65 2.20
N LEU A 305 1.68 -7.61 2.42
CA LEU A 305 3.11 -7.36 2.62
C LEU A 305 3.76 -6.72 1.39
N ARG A 306 3.51 -7.25 0.18
CA ARG A 306 4.06 -6.66 -1.05
C ARG A 306 3.58 -5.22 -1.27
N SER A 307 2.32 -4.93 -0.96
CA SER A 307 1.78 -3.57 -1.09
C SER A 307 2.46 -2.61 -0.12
N ALA A 308 2.67 -3.03 1.13
CA ALA A 308 3.34 -2.24 2.16
C ALA A 308 4.85 -2.04 1.87
N THR A 309 5.56 -3.08 1.47
CA THR A 309 6.98 -2.96 1.11
C THR A 309 7.16 -2.07 -0.13
N LYS A 310 6.27 -2.17 -1.13
CA LYS A 310 6.35 -1.36 -2.35
C LYS A 310 6.21 0.13 -2.06
N ILE A 311 5.26 0.52 -1.22
CA ILE A 311 5.06 1.92 -0.85
C ILE A 311 6.20 2.45 0.03
N THR A 312 6.69 1.67 1.00
CA THR A 312 7.85 2.05 1.81
C THR A 312 9.09 2.26 0.95
N HIS A 313 9.36 1.37 -0.01
CA HIS A 313 10.47 1.55 -0.95
C HIS A 313 10.33 2.81 -1.80
N LYS A 314 9.11 3.09 -2.30
CA LYS A 314 8.86 4.31 -3.07
C LYS A 314 9.02 5.57 -2.21
N ALA A 315 8.53 5.56 -0.97
CA ALA A 315 8.70 6.64 -0.02
C ALA A 315 10.18 6.91 0.30
N GLN A 316 10.99 5.85 0.48
CA GLN A 316 12.44 5.97 0.67
C GLN A 316 13.17 6.50 -0.57
N ALA A 317 12.68 6.24 -1.78
CA ALA A 317 13.28 6.76 -3.00
C ALA A 317 13.20 8.30 -3.11
N VAL A 318 12.27 8.94 -2.39
CA VAL A 318 12.17 10.41 -2.34
C VAL A 318 13.41 11.04 -1.71
N THR A 319 14.01 10.40 -0.69
CA THR A 319 15.26 10.88 -0.10
C THR A 319 16.38 10.93 -1.14
N CYS A 320 16.48 9.91 -2.02
CA CYS A 320 17.46 9.88 -3.11
C CYS A 320 17.16 10.94 -4.20
N LEU A 321 15.89 11.24 -4.45
CA LEU A 321 15.54 12.33 -5.36
C LEU A 321 15.96 13.69 -4.78
N ALA A 322 15.75 13.88 -3.48
CA ALA A 322 16.13 15.11 -2.80
C ALA A 322 17.66 15.32 -2.74
N THR A 323 18.43 14.25 -2.53
CA THR A 323 19.90 14.35 -2.60
C THR A 323 20.38 14.69 -4.00
N LYS A 324 19.82 14.07 -5.05
CA LYS A 324 20.14 14.41 -6.44
C LYS A 324 19.83 15.87 -6.76
N TRP A 325 18.66 16.34 -6.37
CA TRP A 325 18.28 17.74 -6.57
C TRP A 325 19.18 18.69 -5.81
N HIS A 326 19.55 18.37 -4.57
CA HIS A 326 20.53 19.17 -3.82
C HIS A 326 21.85 19.28 -4.60
N VAL A 327 22.38 18.15 -5.09
CA VAL A 327 23.63 18.12 -5.87
C VAL A 327 23.50 18.92 -7.16
N CYS A 328 22.44 18.73 -7.95
CA CYS A 328 22.23 19.48 -9.19
C CYS A 328 22.13 20.99 -8.92
N ALA A 329 21.33 21.41 -7.94
CA ALA A 329 21.18 22.81 -7.57
C ALA A 329 22.49 23.42 -7.03
N THR A 330 23.39 22.61 -6.46
CA THR A 330 24.72 23.09 -6.07
C THR A 330 25.68 23.19 -7.24
N LEU A 331 25.67 22.24 -8.18
CA LEU A 331 26.54 22.26 -9.37
C LEU A 331 26.16 23.39 -10.33
N GLU A 332 24.87 23.58 -10.63
CA GLU A 332 24.39 24.69 -11.47
C GLU A 332 24.79 26.06 -10.90
N TYR A 333 24.89 26.17 -9.57
CA TYR A 333 25.38 27.39 -8.93
C TYR A 333 26.88 27.62 -9.14
N PHE A 334 27.70 26.56 -9.12
CA PHE A 334 29.14 26.68 -9.41
C PHE A 334 29.40 27.04 -10.87
N ASP A 335 28.71 26.40 -11.82
CA ASP A 335 28.83 26.70 -13.25
C ASP A 335 28.42 28.15 -13.58
N ALA A 336 27.35 28.65 -12.94
CA ALA A 336 26.91 30.05 -13.10
C ALA A 336 27.94 31.05 -12.55
N ASN A 337 28.68 30.70 -11.51
CA ASN A 337 29.66 31.57 -10.88
C ASN A 337 31.05 31.51 -11.57
N GLU A 338 31.34 30.47 -12.35
CA GLU A 338 32.53 30.39 -13.22
C GLU A 338 32.35 31.21 -14.52
N GLY A 339 31.14 31.25 -15.07
CA GLY A 339 30.81 31.99 -16.30
C GLY A 339 30.77 33.53 -16.17
N ASP A 340 30.69 34.06 -14.95
CA ASP A 340 30.68 35.52 -14.65
C ASP A 340 32.07 36.07 -14.27
N SER A 341 33.14 35.30 -14.46
CA SER A 341 34.51 35.81 -14.32
C SER A 341 34.85 36.66 -15.56
N PRO A 342 35.14 37.97 -15.45
CA PRO A 342 35.69 38.71 -16.58
C PRO A 342 37.02 38.05 -16.98
N PRO A 343 37.35 37.95 -18.28
CA PRO A 343 38.63 37.41 -18.71
C PRO A 343 39.75 38.21 -18.03
N PRO A 344 40.85 37.57 -17.60
CA PRO A 344 41.98 38.32 -17.10
C PRO A 344 42.49 39.19 -18.25
N ASP A 345 42.40 40.52 -18.09
CA ASP A 345 43.06 41.47 -18.96
C ASP A 345 44.57 41.17 -18.92
N GLU A 346 45.06 40.43 -19.91
CA GLU A 346 46.47 40.37 -20.24
C GLU A 346 46.87 41.71 -20.85
N THR A 347 47.32 42.63 -20.01
CA THR A 347 48.28 43.65 -20.43
C THR A 347 49.24 43.97 -19.30
N GLY A 348 50.48 43.49 -19.46
CA GLY A 348 51.65 44.33 -19.22
C GLY A 348 52.24 44.37 -17.80
N ASN A 349 53.36 43.65 -17.68
CA ASN A 349 54.53 43.95 -16.85
C ASN A 349 54.48 43.55 -15.38
N GLY A 350 55.24 42.49 -15.09
CA GLY A 350 55.35 41.92 -13.76
C GLY A 350 56.28 42.66 -12.81
N ARG A 351 56.25 42.22 -11.56
CA ARG A 351 57.46 41.90 -10.80
C ARG A 351 57.10 41.02 -9.61
N VAL A 352 58.01 40.08 -9.38
CA VAL A 352 58.10 39.12 -8.28
C VAL A 352 58.28 39.85 -6.93
N VAL A 353 57.85 39.21 -5.84
CA VAL A 353 58.58 38.99 -4.55
C VAL A 353 57.73 39.27 -3.30
N SER A 354 57.59 38.21 -2.50
CA SER A 354 57.23 38.21 -1.08
C SER A 354 58.30 38.86 -0.19
N GLY A 355 57.88 39.47 0.90
CA GLY A 355 58.60 39.37 2.18
C GLY A 355 59.29 40.63 2.70
N ALA A 356 58.87 41.00 3.92
CA ALA A 356 59.68 41.44 5.06
C ALA A 356 60.38 42.81 5.03
N SER A 357 59.85 43.70 5.88
CA SER A 357 60.53 44.59 6.85
C SER A 357 61.74 45.44 6.42
N SER A 358 61.62 46.76 6.57
CA SER A 358 62.58 47.56 7.35
C SER A 358 61.97 48.90 7.78
N ASP A 359 62.14 49.20 9.06
CA ASP A 359 61.71 50.38 9.82
C ASP A 359 62.18 51.73 9.29
N ARG A 360 61.41 52.79 9.62
CA ARG A 360 61.92 54.06 10.23
C ARG A 360 60.78 54.95 10.73
N GLU A 361 61.01 55.46 11.94
CA GLU A 361 60.12 56.08 12.92
C GLU A 361 59.57 57.48 12.56
N SER A 362 58.38 57.79 13.09
CA SER A 362 58.15 59.06 13.81
C SER A 362 56.96 58.95 14.77
N ASP A 363 57.24 59.34 16.01
CA ASP A 363 56.44 59.25 17.22
C ASP A 363 55.18 60.16 17.24
N SER A 364 54.12 59.68 17.90
CA SER A 364 53.33 60.44 18.91
C SER A 364 52.23 59.59 19.56
N ASP A 365 52.59 58.89 20.63
CA ASP A 365 51.94 58.86 21.96
C ASP A 365 50.41 59.10 22.12
N LEU A 366 49.73 58.00 22.47
CA LEU A 366 48.86 57.76 23.65
C LEU A 366 47.37 57.41 23.45
N ALA A 367 47.03 56.30 24.12
CA ALA A 367 45.73 55.80 24.60
C ALA A 367 44.96 54.82 23.71
N SER A 368 45.25 53.53 23.99
CA SER A 368 44.39 52.35 23.86
C SER A 368 42.94 52.60 24.33
N ASP A 369 41.98 52.24 23.47
CA ASP A 369 40.97 51.24 23.81
C ASP A 369 40.43 50.62 22.51
N ASP A 370 40.57 49.31 22.42
CA ASP A 370 40.16 48.46 21.30
C ASP A 370 38.67 48.12 21.45
N GLN A 371 37.83 48.53 20.50
CA GLN A 371 36.70 47.70 20.03
C GLN A 371 35.96 48.39 18.87
N ASP A 372 35.71 47.59 17.82
CA ASP A 372 34.63 47.76 16.84
C ASP A 372 34.93 48.54 15.54
N GLU A 373 36.01 48.16 14.85
CA GLU A 373 36.13 48.32 13.39
C GLU A 373 35.95 46.97 12.62
N LEU A 374 35.05 46.10 13.10
CA LEU A 374 34.70 44.85 12.40
C LEU A 374 33.19 44.75 12.09
N GLU A 375 32.56 45.84 11.65
CA GLU A 375 31.16 45.82 11.17
C GLU A 375 30.98 46.41 9.77
N ASN A 376 31.95 46.23 8.87
CA ASN A 376 31.75 46.56 7.45
C ASN A 376 32.16 45.47 6.46
N ALA A 377 32.10 44.21 6.89
CA ALA A 377 31.88 43.11 5.95
C ALA A 377 30.40 43.14 5.53
N LYS A 378 30.05 44.09 4.65
CA LYS A 378 28.80 44.11 3.90
C LYS A 378 28.80 42.85 3.04
N PHE A 379 28.38 41.73 3.62
CA PHE A 379 28.22 40.45 2.94
C PHE A 379 27.51 40.72 1.62
N VAL A 380 28.19 40.47 0.51
CA VAL A 380 27.62 40.62 -0.83
C VAL A 380 26.31 39.82 -0.83
N PRO A 381 25.15 40.47 -1.05
CA PRO A 381 23.84 39.82 -0.90
C PRO A 381 23.70 38.53 -1.72
N SER A 382 24.44 38.41 -2.83
CA SER A 382 24.51 37.22 -3.68
C SER A 382 25.17 36.01 -2.97
N TYR A 383 26.28 36.21 -2.24
CA TYR A 383 26.99 35.15 -1.52
C TYR A 383 26.27 34.74 -0.22
N ALA A 384 25.63 35.69 0.47
CA ALA A 384 24.80 35.39 1.64
C ALA A 384 23.52 34.63 1.24
N TYR A 385 22.87 35.02 0.14
CA TYR A 385 21.69 34.33 -0.37
C TYR A 385 22.01 32.90 -0.83
N SER A 386 23.15 32.70 -1.50
CA SER A 386 23.57 31.38 -1.97
C SER A 386 23.93 30.43 -0.83
N THR A 387 24.68 30.88 0.17
CA THR A 387 25.01 30.09 1.37
C THR A 387 23.77 29.73 2.21
N ILE A 388 22.80 30.64 2.35
CA ILE A 388 21.52 30.37 3.03
C ILE A 388 20.70 29.33 2.26
N SER A 389 20.64 29.44 0.93
CA SER A 389 19.92 28.46 0.10
C SER A 389 20.55 27.06 0.18
N TYR A 390 21.88 26.99 0.19
CA TYR A 390 22.64 25.76 0.39
C TYR A 390 22.33 25.13 1.76
N GLN A 391 22.45 25.91 2.84
CA GLN A 391 22.16 25.43 4.19
C GLN A 391 20.73 24.93 4.35
N LYS A 392 19.74 25.60 3.74
CA LYS A 392 18.35 25.15 3.73
C LYS A 392 18.17 23.81 3.01
N ARG A 393 18.77 23.64 1.82
CA ARG A 393 18.68 22.39 1.07
C ARG A 393 19.40 21.25 1.78
N GLN A 394 20.59 21.50 2.34
CA GLN A 394 21.35 20.53 3.13
C GLN A 394 20.56 20.09 4.37
N ALA A 395 19.95 21.03 5.10
CA ALA A 395 19.10 20.71 6.24
C ALA A 395 17.89 19.85 5.87
N LEU A 396 17.27 20.09 4.71
CA LEU A 396 16.19 19.26 4.19
C LEU A 396 16.65 17.83 3.89
N VAL A 397 17.80 17.68 3.21
CA VAL A 397 18.37 16.36 2.89
C VAL A 397 18.68 15.59 4.17
N THR A 398 19.38 16.22 5.12
CA THR A 398 19.68 15.60 6.42
C THR A 398 18.40 15.21 7.18
N TYR A 399 17.35 16.05 7.13
CA TYR A 399 16.05 15.70 7.69
C TYR A 399 15.45 14.46 7.03
N LEU A 400 15.46 14.36 5.69
CA LEU A 400 14.90 13.23 4.94
C LEU A 400 15.69 11.93 5.13
N GLU A 401 17.01 12.02 5.31
CA GLU A 401 17.87 10.87 5.62
C GLU A 401 17.56 10.31 7.01
N ASN A 402 17.40 11.19 8.00
CA ASN A 402 17.14 10.78 9.37
C ASN A 402 15.66 10.39 9.62
N ASN A 403 14.73 10.83 8.77
CA ASN A 403 13.30 10.56 8.90
C ASN A 403 12.78 9.68 7.76
N ARG A 404 13.10 8.38 7.83
CA ARG A 404 12.60 7.39 6.86
C ARG A 404 11.07 7.39 6.81
N ALA A 405 10.52 7.70 5.64
CA ALA A 405 9.08 7.61 5.37
C ALA A 405 8.69 6.18 4.95
N GLY A 406 7.53 5.70 5.41
CA GLY A 406 7.04 4.36 5.10
C GLY A 406 5.84 3.93 5.95
N ILE A 407 5.32 2.73 5.68
CA ILE A 407 4.31 2.09 6.53
C ILE A 407 5.03 1.47 7.73
N THR A 408 4.59 1.81 8.94
CA THR A 408 5.18 1.35 10.20
C THR A 408 4.18 0.59 11.08
N ILE A 409 4.54 -0.63 11.47
CA ILE A 409 3.76 -1.47 12.38
C ILE A 409 4.49 -1.51 13.71
N TYR A 410 3.91 -0.88 14.74
CA TYR A 410 4.45 -0.83 16.11
C TYR A 410 5.94 -0.47 16.20
N GLY A 411 6.37 0.53 15.42
CA GLY A 411 7.76 1.00 15.39
C GLY A 411 8.63 0.36 14.31
N PHE A 412 8.23 -0.79 13.76
CA PHE A 412 8.96 -1.45 12.67
C PHE A 412 8.46 -0.96 11.31
N THR A 413 9.35 -0.47 10.46
CA THR A 413 9.04 -0.10 9.07
C THR A 413 8.87 -1.35 8.22
N LEU A 414 7.73 -1.53 7.54
CA LEU A 414 7.53 -2.60 6.56
C LEU A 414 8.28 -2.29 5.27
N ASP A 415 9.52 -2.72 5.21
CA ASP A 415 10.46 -2.58 4.10
C ASP A 415 10.88 -3.97 3.55
N ARG A 416 11.94 -4.04 2.73
CA ARG A 416 12.43 -5.33 2.22
C ARG A 416 13.11 -6.14 3.32
N SER A 417 13.84 -5.49 4.23
CA SER A 417 14.56 -6.19 5.30
C SER A 417 13.59 -6.88 6.26
N THR A 418 12.53 -6.19 6.69
CA THR A 418 11.50 -6.79 7.55
C THR A 418 10.77 -7.94 6.87
N LEU A 419 10.48 -7.87 5.57
CA LEU A 419 9.93 -9.00 4.83
C LEU A 419 10.86 -10.22 4.88
N HIS A 420 12.16 -10.02 4.65
CA HIS A 420 13.15 -11.10 4.79
C HIS A 420 13.20 -11.64 6.23
N THR A 421 13.10 -10.79 7.25
CA THR A 421 13.06 -11.27 8.65
C THR A 421 11.81 -12.09 8.96
N ILE A 422 10.64 -11.68 8.45
CA ILE A 422 9.39 -12.46 8.59
C ILE A 422 9.58 -13.81 7.91
N PHE A 423 10.08 -13.83 6.68
CA PHE A 423 10.32 -15.06 5.95
C PHE A 423 11.31 -15.99 6.68
N MET A 424 12.40 -15.45 7.22
CA MET A 424 13.37 -16.23 8.00
C MET A 424 12.76 -16.76 9.29
N LEU A 425 11.95 -15.98 9.99
CA LEU A 425 11.23 -16.43 11.18
C LEU A 425 10.27 -17.59 10.85
N GLU A 426 9.46 -17.44 9.80
CA GLU A 426 8.56 -18.50 9.32
C GLU A 426 9.33 -19.77 8.94
N LEU A 427 10.43 -19.61 8.19
CA LEU A 427 11.27 -20.74 7.77
C LEU A 427 11.92 -21.43 8.98
N SER A 428 12.44 -20.69 9.95
CA SER A 428 13.00 -21.26 11.18
C SER A 428 11.95 -22.00 11.99
N LEU A 429 10.73 -21.47 12.08
CA LEU A 429 9.62 -22.09 12.79
C LEU A 429 9.17 -23.39 12.09
N ILE A 430 9.13 -23.39 10.75
CA ILE A 430 8.88 -24.58 9.93
C ILE A 430 9.99 -25.63 10.15
N LEU A 431 11.26 -25.25 10.02
CA LEU A 431 12.40 -26.16 10.18
C LEU A 431 12.46 -26.76 11.59
N TRP A 432 12.22 -25.94 12.62
CA TRP A 432 12.15 -26.40 14.00
C TRP A 432 11.06 -27.46 14.20
N LEU A 433 9.89 -27.23 13.60
CA LEU A 433 8.77 -28.18 13.63
C LEU A 433 9.13 -29.49 12.93
N LEU A 434 9.67 -29.41 11.71
CA LEU A 434 10.12 -30.58 10.98
C LEU A 434 11.16 -31.37 11.78
N GLY A 435 12.11 -30.69 12.43
CA GLY A 435 13.11 -31.33 13.30
C GLY A 435 12.47 -32.09 14.46
N LYS A 436 11.40 -31.56 15.07
CA LYS A 436 10.66 -32.24 16.14
C LYS A 436 9.78 -33.39 15.65
N THR A 437 9.21 -33.29 14.45
CA THR A 437 8.28 -34.31 13.93
C THR A 437 8.98 -35.43 13.17
N VAL A 438 10.13 -35.15 12.54
CA VAL A 438 10.89 -36.11 11.73
C VAL A 438 12.10 -36.67 12.49
N GLY A 439 12.71 -35.89 13.39
CA GLY A 439 13.93 -36.26 14.12
C GLY A 439 13.72 -37.06 15.41
N ILE A 440 12.51 -37.56 15.68
CA ILE A 440 12.20 -38.43 16.83
C ILE A 440 11.54 -39.73 16.33
N SER A 441 12.14 -40.35 15.31
CA SER A 441 11.90 -41.76 14.98
C SER A 441 13.08 -42.61 15.42
#